data_AF-A0A0H5Q102-F1
#
_entry.id   AF-A0A0H5Q102-F1
#
_cell.length_a   1.000
_cell.length_b   1.000
_cell.length_c   1.000
_cell.angle_alpha   90.00
_cell.angle_beta   90.00
_cell.angle_gamma   90.00
#
_symmetry.space_group_name_H-M   'P 1'
#
loop_
_entity.id
_entity.type
_entity.pdbx_description
1 polymer ?
#
loop_
_entity_poly.entity_id
_entity_poly.type
_entity_poly.pdbx_seq_one_letter_code
_entity_poly.pdbx_strand_id
1 'polypeptide(L)' 'MAHNSPFDEGCLKAVFRVYQMDYPGYEFHDTLCAARRKFPKLANHQLHTVAAASGYQLKNHHNALADAEAAAWIAREIL' A
#
# COMPACT_ATOMS: atom_id res chain seq x y z
N MET A 1 -5.00 -5.32 0.76
CA MET A 1 -3.96 -4.62 1.54
C MET A 1 -3.28 -3.62 0.62
N ALA A 2 -2.99 -2.41 1.10
CA ALA A 2 -2.29 -1.38 0.33
C ALA A 2 -1.49 -0.42 1.25
N HIS A 3 -0.68 0.44 0.64
CA HIS A 3 0.02 1.53 1.30
C HIS A 3 -0.29 2.82 0.55
N ASN A 4 -1.31 3.56 1.02
CA ASN A 4 -2.07 4.60 0.30
C ASN A 4 -3.19 4.02 -0.60
N SER A 5 -4.16 3.32 0.00
CA SER A 5 -5.22 2.61 -0.73
C SER A 5 -6.07 3.45 -1.69
N PRO A 6 -6.30 4.77 -1.49
CA PRO A 6 -7.06 5.56 -2.46
C PRO A 6 -6.44 5.57 -3.86
N PHE A 7 -5.13 5.40 -3.98
CA PHE A 7 -4.45 5.26 -5.26
C PHE A 7 -4.83 3.95 -5.96
N ASP A 8 -4.67 2.81 -5.28
CA ASP A 8 -4.99 1.48 -5.81
C ASP A 8 -6.47 1.34 -6.16
N GLU A 9 -7.35 1.82 -5.28
CA GLU A 9 -8.78 1.80 -5.50
C GLU A 9 -9.17 2.66 -6.72
N GLY A 10 -8.53 3.82 -6.88
CA GLY A 10 -8.71 4.69 -8.04
C GLY A 10 -8.34 4.01 -9.36
N CYS A 11 -7.20 3.31 -9.40
CA CYS A 11 -6.79 2.51 -10.55
C CYS A 11 -7.81 1.41 -10.87
N LEU A 12 -8.28 0.65 -9.88
CA LEU A 12 -9.30 -0.38 -10.11
C LEU A 12 -10.61 0.21 -10.63
N LYS A 13 -11.14 1.25 -9.97
CA LYS A 13 -12.36 1.93 -10.42
C LYS A 13 -12.25 2.44 -11.85
N ALA A 14 -11.09 2.96 -12.25
CA ALA A 14 -10.85 3.40 -13.62
C ALA A 14 -10.93 2.25 -14.62
N VAL A 15 -10.30 1.10 -14.32
CA VAL A 15 -10.36 -0.09 -15.18
C VAL A 15 -11.79 -0.62 -15.31
N PHE A 16 -12.51 -0.75 -14.20
CA PHE A 16 -13.92 -1.16 -14.21
C PHE A 16 -14.77 -0.23 -15.08
N ARG A 17 -14.56 1.09 -14.97
CA ARG A 17 -15.25 2.08 -15.81
C ARG A 17 -14.92 1.91 -17.30
N VAL A 18 -13.65 1.70 -17.65
CA VAL A 18 -13.20 1.52 -19.04
C VAL A 18 -13.87 0.31 -19.68
N TYR A 19 -13.99 -0.79 -18.94
CA TYR A 19 -14.61 -2.02 -19.42
C TYR A 19 -16.13 -2.09 -19.15
N GLN A 20 -16.75 -1.02 -18.67
CA GLN A 20 -18.18 -0.93 -18.34
C GLN A 20 -18.63 -2.04 -17.38
N MET A 21 -17.78 -2.36 -16.42
CA MET A 21 -18.05 -3.35 -15.38
C MET A 21 -18.51 -2.66 -14.09
N ASP A 22 -19.43 -3.30 -13.37
CA ASP A 22 -19.85 -2.85 -12.04
C ASP A 22 -18.73 -3.02 -11.03
N TYR A 23 -18.40 -1.96 -10.28
CA TYR A 23 -17.40 -2.03 -9.23
C TYR A 23 -18.01 -2.67 -7.97
N PRO A 24 -17.50 -3.82 -7.49
CA PRO A 24 -18.14 -4.58 -6.43
C PRO A 24 -17.95 -3.99 -5.02
N GLY A 25 -17.20 -2.89 -4.89
CA GLY A 25 -16.93 -2.27 -3.58
C GLY A 25 -15.91 -3.05 -2.75
N TYR A 26 -14.75 -3.36 -3.33
CA TYR A 26 -13.69 -4.09 -2.61
C TYR A 26 -13.27 -3.35 -1.34
N GLU A 27 -13.05 -4.12 -0.26
CA GLU A 27 -12.51 -3.59 0.98
C GLU A 27 -10.98 -3.46 0.89
N PHE A 28 -10.49 -2.28 1.26
CA PHE A 28 -9.06 -2.00 1.33
C PHE A 28 -8.64 -1.72 2.78
N HIS A 29 -7.59 -2.41 3.21
CA HIS A 29 -6.86 -2.04 4.43
C HIS A 29 -5.59 -1.29 4.05
N ASP A 30 -5.46 -0.08 4.57
CA ASP A 30 -4.35 0.83 4.30
C ASP A 30 -3.38 0.92 5.48
N THR A 31 -2.12 0.61 5.21
CA THR A 31 -1.03 0.69 6.18
C THR A 31 -0.48 2.10 6.40
N LEU A 32 -0.78 3.08 5.53
CA LEU A 32 -0.19 4.43 5.59
C LEU A 32 -0.55 5.16 6.88
N CYS A 33 -1.82 5.14 7.28
CA CYS A 33 -2.27 5.78 8.52
C CYS A 33 -1.64 5.14 9.76
N ALA A 34 -1.55 3.81 9.79
CA ALA A 34 -0.88 3.09 10.87
C ALA A 34 0.63 3.40 10.90
N ALA A 35 1.28 3.47 9.74
CA ALA A 35 2.70 3.80 9.61
C ALA A 35 3.01 5.21 10.12
N ARG A 36 2.15 6.20 9.82
CA ARG A 36 2.28 7.57 10.35
C ARG A 36 2.22 7.62 11.87
N ARG A 37 1.38 6.80 12.49
CA ARG A 37 1.24 6.72 13.95
C ARG A 37 2.41 5.96 14.59
N LYS A 38 2.82 4.83 14.00
CA LYS A 38 3.89 3.97 14.52
C LYS A 38 5.28 4.60 14.38
N PHE A 39 5.51 5.32 13.28
CA PHE A 39 6.81 5.87 12.92
C PHE A 39 6.77 7.39 12.68
N PRO A 40 6.44 8.20 13.70
CA PRO A 40 6.20 9.64 13.54
C PRO A 40 7.46 10.45 13.15
N LYS A 41 8.66 9.86 13.31
CA LYS A 41 9.96 10.52 13.08
C LYS A 41 10.59 10.17 11.72
N LEU A 42 9.96 9.34 10.89
CA LEU A 42 10.49 9.07 9.56
C LEU A 42 10.41 10.32 8.69
N ALA A 43 11.40 10.49 7.81
CA ALA A 43 11.47 11.62 6.89
C ALA A 43 10.25 11.70 5.96
N ASN A 44 9.68 10.54 5.63
CA ASN A 44 8.42 10.40 4.93
C ASN A 44 7.80 9.03 5.24
N HIS A 45 6.57 8.81 4.78
CA HIS A 45 5.88 7.53 4.87
C HIS A 45 5.60 6.97 3.48
N GLN A 46 6.59 7.01 2.59
CA GLN A 46 6.53 6.28 1.33
C GLN A 46 6.77 4.79 1.60
N LEU A 47 6.24 3.93 0.72
CA LEU A 47 6.27 2.48 0.89
C LEU A 47 7.67 1.95 1.22
N HIS A 48 8.69 2.29 0.42
CA HIS A 48 10.05 1.80 0.65
C HIS A 48 10.65 2.27 1.98
N THR A 49 10.32 3.49 2.41
CA THR A 49 10.83 4.07 3.67
C THR A 49 10.22 3.36 4.86
N VAL A 50 8.91 3.11 4.82
CA VAL A 50 8.21 2.37 5.88
C VAL A 50 8.58 0.88 5.87
N ALA A 51 8.76 0.28 4.68
CA ALA A 51 9.22 -1.09 4.54
C ALA A 51 10.59 -1.28 5.19
N ALA A 52 11.55 -0.38 4.89
CA ALA A 52 12.88 -0.39 5.50
C ALA A 52 12.81 -0.23 7.03
N ALA A 53 11.98 0.71 7.52
CA ALA A 53 11.76 0.90 8.96
C ALA A 53 11.10 -0.33 9.63
N SER A 54 10.36 -1.12 8.86
CA SER A 54 9.72 -2.38 9.29
C SER A 54 10.61 -3.61 9.04
N GLY A 55 11.89 -3.43 8.71
CA GLY A 55 12.85 -4.52 8.52
C GLY A 55 12.78 -5.24 7.17
N TYR A 56 12.06 -4.69 6.18
CA TYR A 56 11.94 -5.26 4.84
C TYR A 56 12.71 -4.44 3.80
N GLN A 57 13.61 -5.10 3.06
CA GLN A 57 14.36 -4.46 1.99
C GLN A 57 13.61 -4.61 0.65
N LEU A 58 12.96 -3.53 0.22
CA LEU A 58 12.30 -3.48 -1.09
C LEU A 58 13.34 -3.29 -2.21
N LYS A 59 13.69 -4.38 -2.89
CA LYS A 59 14.74 -4.38 -3.93
C LYS A 59 14.24 -3.98 -5.32
N ASN A 60 13.00 -4.33 -5.66
CA ASN A 60 12.41 -4.10 -6.99
C ASN A 60 11.22 -3.15 -6.90
N HIS A 61 11.46 -1.96 -6.33
CA HIS A 61 10.43 -0.93 -6.19
C HIS A 61 9.83 -0.59 -7.57
N HIS A 62 8.50 -0.42 -7.65
CA HIS A 62 7.71 -0.27 -8.89
C HIS A 62 7.36 -1.57 -9.63
N ASN A 63 7.84 -2.72 -9.17
CA ASN A 63 7.20 -3.97 -9.52
C ASN A 63 5.97 -4.15 -8.61
N ALA A 64 4.78 -4.22 -9.21
CA ALA A 64 3.51 -4.28 -8.46
C ALA A 64 3.46 -5.45 -7.46
N LEU A 65 4.06 -6.61 -7.80
CA LEU A 65 4.13 -7.74 -6.88
C LEU A 65 5.05 -7.43 -5.69
N ALA A 66 6.24 -6.89 -5.94
CA ALA A 66 7.17 -6.53 -4.87
C ALA A 66 6.61 -5.43 -3.95
N ASP A 67 5.91 -4.45 -4.52
CA ASP A 67 5.26 -3.39 -3.75
C ASP A 67 4.10 -3.96 -2.90
N ALA A 68 3.33 -4.91 -3.43
CA ALA A 68 2.28 -5.61 -2.69
C ALA A 68 2.84 -6.47 -1.54
N GLU A 69 3.95 -7.18 -1.76
CA GLU A 69 4.66 -7.93 -0.72
C GLU A 69 5.17 -7.02 0.40
N ALA A 70 5.76 -5.87 0.05
CA ALA A 70 6.19 -4.88 1.02
C ALA A 70 4.99 -4.32 1.84
N ALA A 71 3.87 -4.02 1.18
CA ALA A 71 2.66 -3.55 1.87
C ALA A 71 2.11 -4.61 2.85
N ALA A 72 2.09 -5.89 2.45
CA ALA A 72 1.69 -6.99 3.31
C ALA A 72 2.65 -7.19 4.49
N TRP A 73 3.96 -7.05 4.26
CA TRP A 73 4.96 -7.10 5.32
C TRP A 73 4.76 -6.00 6.35
N ILE A 74 4.62 -4.75 5.88
CA ILE A 74 4.35 -3.60 6.76
C ILE A 74 3.10 -3.88 7.60
N ALA A 75 2.00 -4.31 6.97
CA ALA A 75 0.78 -4.65 7.68
C ALA A 75 1.00 -5.66 8.81
N ARG A 76 1.73 -6.75 8.54
CA ARG A 76 2.05 -7.79 9.53
C ARG A 76 2.80 -7.23 10.75
N GLU A 77 3.60 -6.18 10.56
CA GLU A 77 4.43 -5.60 11.62
C GLU A 77 3.74 -4.48 12.42
N ILE A 78 2.73 -3.80 11.85
CA ILE A 78 2.19 -2.57 12.45
C ILE A 78 0.66 -2.50 12.59
N LEU A 79 -0.09 -3.44 12.02
CA LEU A 79 -1.54 -3.59 12.24
C LEU A 79 -1.81 -4.69 13.26
#